data_AF-A0A9L0J3W6-F1
#
_entry.id   AF-A0A9L0J3W6-F1
#
_cell.length_a   1.000
_cell.length_b   1.000
_cell.length_c   1.000
_cell.angle_alpha   90.00
_cell.angle_beta   90.00
_cell.angle_gamma   90.00
#
_symmetry.space_group_name_H-M   'P 1'
#
loop_
_entity.id
_entity.type
_entity.pdbx_description
1 polymer ?
#
loop_
_entity_poly.entity_id
_entity_poly.type
_entity_poly.pdbx_seq_one_letter_code
_entity_poly.pdbx_strand_id
1 'polypeptide(L)'
;MGTPKDQAVLQAIFNPDTPFGDVIGLDLGEEADKEEADEDGVFPRAQLEQSKALELQGVKAAEAGDLKTALERFGQAINLLPQRASAYNNRAQALRLQGDVAGALEDLERALELSRGRGRAARQSFVQRGLLARLQGRNDDARRDFEQAALLGSPFARRQLVLLNPYAALCNRMLADMMGQLRRPGPGAAPARGRGEGWAAPQ
;
A
#
# COMPACT_ATOMS: atom_id res chain seq x y z
N MET A 1 -34.07 -3.40 -2.48
CA MET A 1 -33.13 -2.61 -1.64
C MET A 1 -31.77 -3.24 -1.81
N GLY A 2 -30.74 -2.47 -2.16
CA GLY A 2 -29.38 -3.00 -2.38
C GLY A 2 -28.86 -3.72 -1.14
N THR A 3 -28.03 -4.74 -1.32
CA THR A 3 -27.46 -5.48 -0.21
C THR A 3 -26.59 -4.53 0.65
N PRO A 4 -26.33 -4.86 1.93
CA PRO A 4 -25.46 -4.04 2.78
C PRO A 4 -24.10 -3.76 2.14
N LYS A 5 -23.59 -4.73 1.36
CA LYS A 5 -22.36 -4.63 0.59
C LYS A 5 -22.46 -3.62 -0.56
N ASP A 6 -23.58 -3.58 -1.27
CA ASP A 6 -23.82 -2.61 -2.35
C ASP A 6 -23.89 -1.18 -1.80
N GLN A 7 -24.53 -1.01 -0.64
CA GLN A 7 -24.63 0.30 0.01
C GLN A 7 -23.26 0.81 0.48
N ALA A 8 -22.44 -0.08 1.03
CA ALA A 8 -21.11 0.27 1.49
C ALA A 8 -20.14 0.58 0.33
N VAL A 9 -20.23 -0.14 -0.80
CA VAL A 9 -19.48 0.20 -2.03
C VAL A 9 -19.87 1.58 -2.56
N LEU A 10 -21.15 1.92 -2.58
CA LEU A 10 -21.61 3.23 -3.00
C LEU A 10 -21.10 4.33 -2.06
N GLN A 11 -21.14 4.11 -0.74
CA GLN A 11 -20.61 5.05 0.25
C GLN A 11 -19.12 5.33 0.06
N ALA A 12 -18.32 4.32 -0.28
CA ALA A 12 -16.89 4.48 -0.57
C ALA A 12 -16.64 5.25 -1.88
N ILE A 13 -17.51 5.13 -2.88
CA ILE A 13 -17.42 5.88 -4.15
C ILE A 13 -17.74 7.37 -3.94
N PHE A 14 -18.74 7.68 -3.10
CA PHE A 14 -19.20 9.05 -2.91
C PHE A 14 -18.48 9.83 -1.81
N ASN A 15 -17.75 9.16 -0.91
CA ASN A 15 -17.01 9.80 0.20
C ASN A 15 -15.53 9.42 0.20
N PRO A 16 -14.73 9.93 -0.76
CA PRO A 16 -13.33 9.54 -0.96
C PRO A 16 -12.38 9.96 0.18
N ASP A 17 -12.81 10.91 1.03
CA ASP A 17 -12.03 11.45 2.15
C ASP A 17 -12.35 10.81 3.50
N THR A 18 -13.21 9.78 3.55
CA THR A 18 -13.47 9.06 4.80
C THR A 18 -12.19 8.38 5.31
N PRO A 19 -11.82 8.53 6.61
CA PRO A 19 -10.66 7.86 7.19
C PRO A 19 -10.73 6.35 6.92
N PHE A 20 -9.71 5.83 6.25
CA PHE A 20 -9.71 4.51 5.61
C PHE A 20 -9.86 3.36 6.63
N GLY A 21 -11.09 2.92 6.88
CA GLY A 21 -11.42 1.83 7.81
C GLY A 21 -12.88 1.83 8.30
N ASP A 22 -13.56 2.98 8.27
CA ASP A 22 -14.86 3.16 8.94
C ASP A 22 -16.07 3.20 7.99
N VAL A 23 -16.03 2.49 6.85
CA VAL A 23 -17.26 2.32 6.05
C VAL A 23 -18.09 1.21 6.69
N ILE A 24 -19.03 1.62 7.55
CA ILE A 24 -19.99 0.72 8.23
C ILE A 24 -20.64 -0.20 7.19
N GLY A 25 -20.35 -1.51 7.25
CA GLY A 25 -20.91 -2.54 6.36
C GLY A 25 -19.98 -3.05 5.25
N LEU A 26 -18.84 -2.42 5.00
CA LEU A 26 -17.74 -3.00 4.21
C LEU A 26 -16.81 -3.75 5.17
N ASP A 27 -17.27 -4.91 5.62
CA ASP A 27 -16.40 -5.87 6.27
C ASP A 27 -15.40 -6.42 5.22
N LEU A 28 -14.26 -5.74 5.10
CA LEU A 28 -13.10 -6.16 4.31
C LEU A 28 -12.06 -6.89 5.17
N GLY A 29 -12.39 -7.26 6.40
CA GLY A 29 -11.51 -8.01 7.29
C GLY A 29 -12.32 -8.76 8.31
N GLU A 30 -12.57 -10.05 8.08
CA GLU A 30 -12.03 -11.09 8.99
C GLU A 30 -11.90 -12.47 8.32
N GLU A 31 -11.43 -12.56 7.06
CA GLU A 31 -11.07 -13.87 6.45
C GLU A 31 -9.56 -14.14 6.37
N ALA A 32 -8.72 -13.32 7.00
CA ALA A 32 -7.26 -13.43 6.90
C ALA A 32 -6.62 -14.48 7.84
N ASP A 33 -7.40 -15.10 8.72
CA ASP A 33 -6.93 -16.07 9.72
C ASP A 33 -7.14 -17.53 9.30
N LYS A 34 -7.40 -17.80 8.02
CA LYS A 34 -7.25 -19.18 7.52
C LYS A 34 -5.76 -19.47 7.39
N GLU A 35 -5.24 -20.22 8.37
CA GLU A 35 -3.91 -20.83 8.43
C GLU A 35 -3.34 -21.08 7.02
N GLU A 36 -2.55 -20.11 6.53
CA GLU A 36 -1.86 -20.22 5.25
C GLU A 36 -0.74 -21.23 5.45
N ALA A 37 -0.86 -22.39 4.79
CA ALA A 37 0.07 -23.53 4.81
C ALA A 37 1.48 -23.16 5.27
N ASP A 38 1.82 -23.57 6.49
CA ASP A 38 3.12 -23.34 7.10
C ASP A 38 4.23 -23.97 6.24
N GLU A 39 4.95 -23.14 5.47
CA GLU A 39 6.21 -23.51 4.81
C GLU A 39 7.25 -24.05 5.82
N ASP A 40 7.03 -23.74 7.10
CA ASP A 40 7.86 -24.10 8.24
C ASP A 40 7.92 -25.63 8.51
N GLY A 41 6.91 -26.40 8.10
CA GLY A 41 6.86 -27.85 8.34
C GLY A 41 7.93 -28.67 7.60
N VAL A 42 8.60 -28.05 6.62
CA VAL A 42 9.62 -28.71 5.77
C VAL A 42 11.02 -28.64 6.39
N PHE A 43 11.24 -27.76 7.37
CA PHE A 43 12.58 -27.50 7.91
C PHE A 43 12.87 -28.26 9.21
N PRO A 44 14.14 -28.63 9.48
CA PRO A 44 14.52 -29.18 10.77
C PRO A 44 14.19 -28.20 11.90
N ARG A 45 13.39 -28.64 12.88
CA ARG A 45 12.86 -27.78 13.97
C ARG A 45 13.94 -26.94 14.65
N ALA A 46 15.10 -27.51 14.95
CA ALA A 46 16.20 -26.79 15.60
C ALA A 46 16.75 -25.63 14.75
N GLN A 47 16.96 -25.86 13.45
CA GLN A 47 17.45 -24.83 12.52
C GLN A 47 16.38 -23.78 12.25
N LEU A 48 15.11 -24.20 12.19
CA LEU A 48 13.97 -23.30 12.02
C LEU A 48 13.86 -22.32 13.18
N GLU A 49 13.88 -22.81 14.42
CA GLU A 49 13.81 -21.95 15.60
C GLU A 49 15.00 -20.98 15.66
N GLN A 50 16.20 -21.46 15.31
CA GLN A 50 17.38 -20.60 15.24
C GLN A 50 17.27 -19.54 14.13
N SER A 51 16.74 -19.89 12.94
CA SER A 51 16.49 -18.94 11.85
C SER A 51 15.45 -17.89 12.26
N LYS A 52 14.35 -18.32 12.88
CA LYS A 52 13.31 -17.43 13.40
C LYS A 52 13.86 -16.48 14.46
N ALA A 53 14.73 -16.96 15.35
CA ALA A 53 15.39 -16.12 16.35
C ALA A 53 16.29 -15.07 15.70
N LEU A 54 17.06 -15.44 14.68
CA LEU A 54 17.88 -14.51 13.90
C LEU A 54 17.03 -13.47 13.16
N GLU A 55 15.93 -13.89 12.52
CA GLU A 55 15.00 -12.97 11.87
C GLU A 55 14.35 -12.00 12.88
N LEU A 56 13.93 -12.49 14.04
CA LEU A 56 13.38 -11.62 15.09
C LEU A 56 14.41 -10.61 15.59
N GLN A 57 15.67 -11.01 15.76
CA GLN A 57 16.75 -10.08 16.11
C GLN A 57 16.98 -9.05 15.00
N GLY A 58 16.94 -9.46 13.74
CA GLY A 58 17.06 -8.57 12.59
C GLY A 58 15.92 -7.55 12.52
N VAL A 59 14.68 -7.98 12.77
CA VAL A 59 13.51 -7.08 12.82
C VAL A 59 13.67 -6.06 13.94
N LYS A 60 14.03 -6.48 15.16
CA LYS A 60 14.25 -5.56 16.28
C LYS A 60 15.36 -4.54 15.98
N ALA A 61 16.45 -4.97 15.33
CA ALA A 61 17.52 -4.08 14.92
C ALA A 61 17.05 -3.06 13.86
N ALA A 62 16.27 -3.50 12.87
CA ALA A 62 15.69 -2.62 11.85
C ALA A 62 14.72 -1.59 12.45
N GLU A 63 13.87 -2.00 13.40
CA GLU A 63 12.98 -1.11 14.16
C GLU A 63 13.74 -0.07 14.98
N ALA A 64 14.91 -0.45 15.52
CA ALA A 64 15.82 0.46 16.21
C ALA A 64 16.63 1.36 15.26
N GLY A 65 16.48 1.21 13.94
CA GLY A 65 17.23 1.95 12.92
C GLY A 65 18.64 1.43 12.65
N ASP A 66 19.09 0.36 13.32
CA ASP A 66 20.36 -0.30 13.05
C ASP A 66 20.22 -1.28 11.88
N LEU A 67 20.18 -0.71 10.68
CA LEU A 67 20.05 -1.48 9.44
C LEU A 67 21.25 -2.40 9.19
N LYS A 68 22.45 -2.04 9.66
CA LYS A 68 23.65 -2.86 9.48
C LYS A 68 23.51 -4.18 10.24
N THR A 69 23.15 -4.11 11.52
CA THR A 69 22.90 -5.30 12.32
C THR A 69 21.71 -6.09 11.77
N ALA A 70 20.64 -5.42 11.32
CA ALA A 70 19.49 -6.10 10.73
C ALA A 70 19.88 -6.99 9.54
N LEU A 71 20.63 -6.43 8.58
CA LEU A 71 21.09 -7.14 7.39
C LEU A 71 22.03 -8.31 7.73
N GLU A 72 22.90 -8.13 8.72
CA GLU A 72 23.77 -9.22 9.20
C GLU A 72 22.93 -10.38 9.75
N ARG A 73 21.92 -10.10 10.59
CA ARG A 73 21.06 -11.14 11.18
C ARG A 73 20.21 -11.85 10.13
N PHE A 74 19.64 -11.12 9.18
CA PHE A 74 18.92 -11.74 8.07
C PHE A 74 19.85 -12.57 7.17
N GLY A 75 21.08 -12.11 6.91
CA GLY A 75 22.09 -12.88 6.20
C GLY A 75 22.44 -14.20 6.91
N GLN A 76 22.59 -14.16 8.24
CA GLN A 76 22.80 -15.37 9.05
C GLN A 76 21.60 -16.33 8.97
N ALA A 77 20.36 -15.80 9.01
CA ALA A 77 19.16 -16.61 8.85
C ALA A 77 19.10 -17.29 7.46
N ILE A 78 19.41 -16.55 6.39
CA ILE A 78 19.49 -17.07 5.03
C ILE A 78 20.57 -18.16 4.90
N ASN A 79 21.75 -17.95 5.49
CA ASN A 79 22.81 -18.97 5.47
C ASN A 79 22.41 -20.25 6.20
N LEU A 80 21.62 -20.13 7.26
CA LEU A 80 21.13 -21.27 8.02
C LEU A 80 20.03 -22.03 7.29
N LEU A 81 19.07 -21.32 6.71
CA LEU A 81 17.95 -21.89 5.94
C LEU A 81 17.78 -21.15 4.60
N PRO A 82 18.57 -21.48 3.57
CA PRO A 82 18.58 -20.76 2.30
C PRO A 82 17.30 -20.92 1.47
N GLN A 83 16.44 -21.86 1.86
CA GLN A 83 15.16 -22.15 1.22
C GLN A 83 13.97 -21.49 1.94
N ARG A 84 14.22 -20.72 3.01
CA ARG A 84 13.16 -20.05 3.78
C ARG A 84 12.87 -18.67 3.19
N ALA A 85 11.73 -18.53 2.51
CA ALA A 85 11.36 -17.30 1.81
C ALA A 85 11.22 -16.06 2.72
N SER A 86 10.80 -16.24 3.97
CA SER A 86 10.60 -15.12 4.92
C SER A 86 11.88 -14.33 5.21
N ALA A 87 13.03 -15.00 5.28
CA ALA A 87 14.30 -14.35 5.61
C ALA A 87 14.72 -13.36 4.50
N TYR A 88 14.49 -13.72 3.24
CA TYR A 88 14.70 -12.83 2.08
C TYR A 88 13.74 -11.64 2.10
N ASN A 89 12.46 -11.85 2.41
CA ASN A 89 11.49 -10.75 2.57
C ASN A 89 11.92 -9.71 3.61
N ASN A 90 12.40 -10.20 4.76
CA ASN A 90 12.83 -9.34 5.85
C ASN A 90 14.11 -8.57 5.46
N ARG A 91 15.05 -9.24 4.78
CA ARG A 91 16.27 -8.60 4.27
C ARG A 91 15.96 -7.56 3.20
N ALA A 92 15.05 -7.86 2.26
CA ALA A 92 14.60 -6.91 1.24
C ALA A 92 14.02 -5.63 1.86
N GLN A 93 13.25 -5.75 2.95
CA GLN A 93 12.72 -4.59 3.65
C GLN A 93 13.84 -3.72 4.22
N ALA A 94 14.85 -4.32 4.85
CA ALA A 94 16.01 -3.61 5.38
C ALA A 94 16.87 -2.98 4.28
N LEU A 95 17.12 -3.68 3.17
CA LEU A 95 17.84 -3.17 1.99
C LEU A 95 17.13 -1.95 1.40
N ARG A 96 15.80 -2.01 1.27
CA ARG A 96 14.99 -0.87 0.84
C ARG A 96 15.14 0.33 1.77
N LEU A 97 15.14 0.12 3.08
CA LEU A 97 15.34 1.19 4.06
C LEU A 97 16.75 1.78 4.01
N GLN A 98 17.75 0.98 3.63
CA GLN A 98 19.12 1.42 3.38
C GLN A 98 19.26 2.19 2.05
N GLY A 99 18.27 2.09 1.16
CA GLY A 99 18.28 2.69 -0.17
C GLY A 99 18.80 1.75 -1.27
N ASP A 100 19.17 0.51 -0.93
CA ASP A 100 19.53 -0.52 -1.90
C ASP A 100 18.27 -1.17 -2.48
N VAL A 101 17.66 -0.48 -3.44
CA VAL A 101 16.46 -0.95 -4.11
C VAL A 101 16.75 -2.15 -5.01
N ALA A 102 17.95 -2.24 -5.60
CA ALA A 102 18.32 -3.34 -6.49
C ALA A 102 18.43 -4.65 -5.69
N GLY A 103 19.19 -4.65 -4.60
CA GLY A 103 19.30 -5.81 -3.71
C GLY A 103 17.95 -6.21 -3.09
N ALA A 104 17.10 -5.22 -2.77
CA ALA A 104 15.75 -5.51 -2.29
C ALA A 104 14.91 -6.25 -3.33
N LEU A 105 14.98 -5.87 -4.62
CA LEU A 105 14.25 -6.56 -5.69
C LEU A 105 14.75 -7.99 -5.89
N GLU A 106 16.08 -8.21 -5.88
CA GLU A 106 16.67 -9.54 -5.98
C GLU A 106 16.18 -10.48 -4.86
N ASP A 107 16.15 -10.00 -3.62
CA ASP A 107 15.65 -10.77 -2.48
C ASP A 107 14.15 -11.07 -2.59
N LEU A 108 13.35 -10.12 -3.08
CA LEU A 108 11.91 -10.32 -3.28
C LEU A 108 11.64 -11.33 -4.39
N GLU A 109 12.41 -11.31 -5.47
CA GLU A 109 12.33 -12.31 -6.53
C GLU A 109 12.68 -13.69 -5.98
N ARG A 110 13.75 -13.78 -5.19
CA ARG A 110 14.13 -15.04 -4.55
C ARG A 110 13.05 -15.57 -3.60
N ALA A 111 12.45 -14.69 -2.79
CA ALA A 111 11.34 -15.07 -1.91
C ALA A 111 10.14 -15.61 -2.71
N LEU A 112 9.81 -15.00 -3.84
CA LEU A 112 8.72 -15.44 -4.72
C LEU A 112 9.00 -16.79 -5.39
N GLU A 113 10.25 -17.04 -5.81
CA GLU A 113 10.67 -18.34 -6.34
C GLU A 113 10.52 -19.46 -5.31
N LEU A 114 11.03 -19.22 -4.08
CA LEU A 114 11.02 -20.19 -3.00
C LEU A 114 9.60 -20.54 -2.54
N SER A 115 8.74 -19.53 -2.41
CA SER A 115 7.32 -19.68 -2.06
C SER A 115 6.44 -20.10 -3.24
N ARG A 116 7.00 -20.22 -4.45
CA ARG A 116 6.30 -20.52 -5.71
C ARG A 116 5.09 -19.60 -5.94
N GLY A 117 5.20 -18.35 -5.52
CA GLY A 117 4.13 -17.35 -5.61
C GLY A 117 2.90 -17.63 -4.73
N ARG A 118 3.02 -18.43 -3.65
CA ARG A 118 1.92 -18.78 -2.75
C ARG A 118 2.24 -18.48 -1.28
N GLY A 119 1.20 -18.49 -0.44
CA GLY A 119 1.35 -18.34 1.00
C GLY A 119 1.76 -16.94 1.46
N ARG A 120 2.08 -16.84 2.74
CA ARG A 120 2.37 -15.58 3.43
C ARG A 120 3.59 -14.87 2.84
N ALA A 121 4.66 -15.62 2.58
CA ALA A 121 5.90 -15.05 2.06
C ALA A 121 5.70 -14.45 0.66
N ALA A 122 5.00 -15.14 -0.25
CA ALA A 122 4.70 -14.56 -1.56
C ALA A 122 3.83 -13.31 -1.46
N ARG A 123 2.78 -13.34 -0.61
CA ARG A 123 1.90 -12.20 -0.38
C ARG A 123 2.68 -10.96 0.04
N GLN A 124 3.58 -11.09 1.02
CA GLN A 124 4.44 -10.00 1.48
C GLN A 124 5.39 -9.54 0.38
N SER A 125 5.98 -10.47 -0.37
CA SER A 125 6.93 -10.17 -1.45
C SER A 125 6.26 -9.32 -2.54
N PHE A 126 5.08 -9.73 -3.00
CA PHE A 126 4.29 -8.99 -3.98
C PHE A 126 3.91 -7.60 -3.47
N VAL A 127 3.50 -7.46 -2.20
CA VAL A 127 3.22 -6.13 -1.62
C VAL A 127 4.46 -5.24 -1.67
N GLN A 128 5.61 -5.72 -1.22
CA GLN A 128 6.84 -4.91 -1.19
C GLN A 128 7.32 -4.55 -2.60
N ARG A 129 7.29 -5.50 -3.54
CA ARG A 129 7.70 -5.25 -4.93
C ARG A 129 6.76 -4.28 -5.64
N GLY A 130 5.45 -4.40 -5.41
CA GLY A 130 4.46 -3.47 -5.93
C GLY A 130 4.65 -2.04 -5.40
N LEU A 131 5.02 -1.88 -4.13
CA LEU A 131 5.36 -0.58 -3.56
C LEU A 131 6.62 0.03 -4.20
N LEU A 132 7.66 -0.78 -4.41
CA LEU A 132 8.90 -0.35 -5.08
C LEU A 132 8.63 0.09 -6.52
N ALA A 133 7.87 -0.70 -7.28
CA ALA A 133 7.46 -0.34 -8.64
C ALA A 133 6.67 0.97 -8.67
N ARG A 134 5.75 1.18 -7.71
CA ARG A 134 4.97 2.42 -7.60
C ARG A 134 5.84 3.63 -7.29
N LEU A 135 6.82 3.51 -6.39
CA LEU A 135 7.79 4.57 -6.09
C LEU A 135 8.64 4.95 -7.32
N GLN A 136 8.88 3.99 -8.23
CA GLN A 136 9.58 4.21 -9.49
C GLN A 136 8.66 4.70 -10.63
N GLY A 137 7.37 4.97 -10.34
CA GLY A 137 6.38 5.38 -11.35
C GLY A 137 5.89 4.26 -12.28
N ARG A 138 6.32 3.01 -12.05
CA ARG A 138 5.92 1.83 -12.82
C ARG A 138 4.58 1.29 -12.33
N ASN A 139 3.53 2.09 -12.52
CA ASN A 139 2.19 1.82 -11.99
C ASN A 139 1.55 0.53 -12.55
N ASP A 140 1.86 0.14 -13.79
CA ASP A 140 1.37 -1.12 -14.36
C ASP A 140 2.00 -2.35 -13.69
N ASP A 141 3.30 -2.31 -13.42
CA ASP A 141 4.00 -3.36 -12.68
C ASP A 141 3.49 -3.44 -11.24
N ALA A 142 3.34 -2.28 -10.60
CA ALA A 142 2.76 -2.19 -9.25
C ALA A 142 1.36 -2.80 -9.19
N ARG A 143 0.51 -2.51 -10.18
CA ARG A 143 -0.85 -3.07 -10.26
C ARG A 143 -0.81 -4.59 -10.33
N ARG A 144 0.02 -5.18 -11.20
CA ARG A 144 0.14 -6.64 -11.33
C ARG A 144 0.55 -7.29 -10.01
N ASP A 145 1.53 -6.72 -9.31
CA ASP A 145 1.97 -7.24 -8.03
C ASP A 145 0.89 -7.12 -6.95
N PHE A 146 0.17 -5.99 -6.90
CA PHE A 146 -0.94 -5.84 -5.96
C PHE A 146 -2.13 -6.77 -6.29
N GLU A 147 -2.39 -7.09 -7.56
CA GLU A 147 -3.36 -8.11 -7.95
C GLU A 147 -3.00 -9.48 -7.36
N GLN A 148 -1.74 -9.90 -7.53
CA GLN A 148 -1.26 -11.16 -6.95
C GLN A 148 -1.36 -11.17 -5.42
N ALA A 149 -0.91 -10.10 -4.76
CA ALA A 149 -1.03 -9.98 -3.31
C ALA A 149 -2.50 -9.98 -2.82
N ALA A 150 -3.41 -9.37 -3.57
CA ALA A 150 -4.84 -9.33 -3.24
C ALA A 150 -5.52 -10.70 -3.40
N LEU A 151 -5.11 -11.48 -4.41
CA LEU A 151 -5.52 -12.88 -4.59
C LEU A 151 -5.07 -13.75 -3.41
N LEU A 152 -3.89 -13.48 -2.88
CA LEU A 152 -3.39 -14.12 -1.65
C LEU A 152 -4.00 -13.53 -0.37
N GLY A 153 -4.99 -12.65 -0.46
CA GLY A 153 -5.69 -12.14 0.73
C GLY A 153 -5.09 -10.91 1.39
N SER A 154 -4.22 -10.14 0.71
CA SER A 154 -3.72 -8.86 1.25
C SER A 154 -4.80 -7.76 1.18
N PRO A 155 -5.35 -7.29 2.33
CA PRO A 155 -6.26 -6.16 2.33
C PRO A 155 -5.55 -4.86 1.91
N PHE A 156 -4.26 -4.74 2.26
CA PHE A 156 -3.43 -3.63 1.82
C PHE A 156 -3.36 -3.53 0.30
N ALA A 157 -3.10 -4.65 -0.38
CA ALA A 157 -2.98 -4.67 -1.84
C ALA A 157 -4.31 -4.32 -2.53
N ARG A 158 -5.45 -4.81 -2.02
CA ARG A 158 -6.78 -4.42 -2.51
C ARG A 158 -6.99 -2.90 -2.45
N ARG A 159 -6.61 -2.27 -1.33
CA ARG A 159 -6.66 -0.80 -1.21
C ARG A 159 -5.75 -0.11 -2.23
N GLN A 160 -4.54 -0.61 -2.45
CA GLN A 160 -3.62 -0.05 -3.45
C GLN A 160 -4.17 -0.14 -4.88
N LEU A 161 -4.87 -1.22 -5.23
CA LEU A 161 -5.50 -1.36 -6.55
C LEU A 161 -6.58 -0.32 -6.80
N VAL A 162 -7.37 0.02 -5.78
CA VAL A 162 -8.37 1.10 -5.88
C VAL A 162 -7.68 2.43 -6.16
N LEU A 163 -6.57 2.72 -5.49
CA LEU A 163 -5.79 3.96 -5.70
C LEU A 163 -5.12 4.01 -7.08
N LEU A 164 -4.76 2.85 -7.63
CA LEU A 164 -4.19 2.73 -8.98
C LEU A 164 -5.25 2.68 -10.08
N ASN A 165 -6.54 2.74 -9.74
CA ASN A 165 -7.61 2.73 -10.73
C ASN A 165 -7.53 4.02 -11.59
N PRO A 166 -7.23 3.90 -12.90
CA PRO A 166 -7.06 5.06 -13.76
C PRO A 166 -8.35 5.88 -13.91
N TYR A 167 -9.52 5.25 -13.78
CA TYR A 167 -10.80 5.96 -13.83
C TYR A 167 -11.01 6.85 -12.60
N ALA A 168 -10.63 6.37 -11.41
CA ALA A 168 -10.68 7.18 -10.19
C ALA A 168 -9.74 8.39 -10.29
N ALA A 169 -8.53 8.20 -10.82
CA ALA A 169 -7.57 9.28 -11.04
C ALA A 169 -8.08 10.33 -12.05
N LEU A 170 -8.71 9.89 -13.15
CA LEU A 170 -9.32 10.78 -14.14
C LEU A 170 -10.49 11.57 -13.57
N CYS A 171 -11.41 10.91 -12.85
CA CYS A 171 -12.54 11.57 -12.20
C CYS A 171 -12.07 12.61 -11.18
N ASN A 172 -11.08 12.27 -10.34
CA ASN A 172 -10.53 13.19 -9.35
C ASN A 172 -9.88 14.41 -10.00
N ARG A 173 -9.15 14.20 -11.11
CA ARG A 173 -8.56 15.30 -11.89
C ARG A 173 -9.64 16.20 -12.51
N MET A 174 -10.65 15.60 -13.14
CA MET A 174 -11.75 16.36 -13.75
C MET A 174 -12.53 17.17 -12.71
N LEU A 175 -12.81 16.59 -11.53
CA LEU A 175 -13.46 17.29 -10.42
C LEU A 175 -12.60 18.44 -9.88
N ALA A 176 -11.30 18.22 -9.70
CA ALA A 176 -10.38 19.26 -9.26
C ALA A 176 -10.29 20.43 -10.25
N ASP A 177 -10.20 20.14 -11.55
CA ASP A 177 -10.18 21.14 -12.62
C ASP A 177 -11.50 21.93 -12.64
N MET A 178 -12.65 21.26 -12.53
CA MET A 178 -13.97 21.91 -12.48
C MET A 178 -14.12 22.81 -11.24
N MET A 179 -13.71 22.34 -10.06
CA MET A 179 -13.72 23.13 -8.82
C MET A 179 -12.78 24.34 -8.89
N GLY A 180 -11.63 24.19 -9.55
CA GLY A 180 -10.70 25.28 -9.83
C GLY A 180 -11.30 26.36 -10.74
N GLN A 181 -12.06 25.96 -11.76
CA GLN A 181 -12.77 26.88 -12.64
C GLN A 181 -13.89 27.64 -11.91
N LEU A 182 -14.64 26.96 -11.03
CA LEU A 182 -15.69 27.59 -10.22
C LEU A 182 -15.14 28.58 -9.18
N ARG A 183 -13.92 28.35 -8.66
CA ARG A 183 -13.25 29.27 -7.73
C ARG A 183 -12.61 30.50 -8.38
N ARG A 184 -12.39 30.49 -9.70
CA ARG A 184 -11.91 31.67 -10.43
C ARG A 184 -13.12 32.53 -10.78
N PRO A 185 -13.28 33.75 -10.22
CA PRO A 185 -14.36 34.62 -10.65
C PRO A 185 -14.11 34.93 -12.14
N GLY A 186 -15.09 34.63 -12.99
CA GLY A 186 -14.98 34.87 -14.43
C GLY A 186 -14.71 36.36 -14.73
N PRO A 187 -14.16 36.70 -15.91
CA PRO A 187 -13.80 38.07 -16.28
C PRO A 187 -15.00 39.04 -16.47
N GLY A 188 -16.20 38.69 -15.98
CA GLY A 188 -17.44 39.44 -16.14
C GLY A 188 -17.96 40.15 -14.88
N ALA A 189 -17.28 40.06 -13.73
CA ALA A 189 -17.70 40.80 -12.53
C ALA A 189 -17.23 42.27 -12.63
N ALA A 190 -17.99 43.08 -13.37
CA ALA A 190 -17.83 44.53 -13.36
C ALA A 190 -18.02 45.06 -11.91
N PRO A 191 -17.19 46.01 -11.44
CA PRO A 191 -17.39 46.58 -10.12
C PRO A 191 -18.72 47.36 -10.10
N ALA A 192 -19.60 47.01 -9.17
CA ALA A 192 -20.84 47.73 -8.92
C ALA A 192 -20.50 49.20 -8.60
N ARG A 193 -20.76 50.11 -9.56
CA ARG A 193 -20.70 51.55 -9.33
C ARG A 193 -21.74 51.90 -8.27
N GLY A 194 -21.26 52.34 -7.11
CA GLY A 194 -22.10 52.89 -6.06
C GLY A 194 -22.90 54.09 -6.58
N ARG A 195 -24.23 54.00 -6.56
CA ARG A 195 -25.11 55.16 -6.67
C ARG A 195 -25.11 55.90 -5.34
N GLY A 196 -24.24 56.89 -5.21
CA GLY A 196 -24.39 57.97 -4.25
C GLY A 196 -24.94 59.18 -4.99
N GLU A 197 -26.26 59.34 -5.01
CA GLU A 197 -26.91 60.60 -5.36
C GLU A 197 -27.70 61.07 -4.14
N GLY A 198 -27.11 62.06 -3.46
CA GLY A 198 -27.74 62.77 -2.35
C GLY A 198 -28.85 63.68 -2.85
N TRP A 199 -30.00 63.61 -2.20
CA TRP A 199 -31.13 64.49 -2.46
C TRP A 199 -30.92 65.81 -1.69
N ALA A 200 -30.79 66.92 -2.40
CA ALA A 200 -30.82 68.27 -1.85
C ALA A 200 -32.27 68.75 -1.70
N ALA A 201 -32.63 69.30 -0.53
CA ALA A 201 -33.93 69.90 -0.25
C ALA A 201 -33.94 71.39 -0.63
N PRO A 202 -35.05 71.96 -1.15
CA PRO A 202 -35.19 73.40 -1.28
C PRO A 202 -35.94 74.02 -0.09
N GLN A 203 -35.73 75.33 0.07
CA GLN A 203 -36.19 76.20 1.15
C GLN A 203 -37.71 76.42 1.16
#